data_AF-A0A0M3JR75-F1
#
_entry.id   AF-A0A0M3JR75-F1
#
_cell.length_a   1.000
_cell.length_b   1.000
_cell.length_c   1.000
_cell.angle_alpha   90.00
_cell.angle_beta   90.00
_cell.angle_gamma   90.00
#
_symmetry.space_group_name_H-M   'P 1'
#
loop_
_entity.id
_entity.type
_entity.pdbx_description
1 polymer ?
#
loop_
_entity_poly.entity_id
_entity_poly.type
_entity_poly.pdbx_seq_one_letter_code
_entity_poly.pdbx_strand_id
1 'polypeptide(L)'
;MIDEDETAGKTPEECRDCGLWEVDPVYYSLNGNNKSDASKNKRGKAYKGRRDSEYKCFEAHDGILYRPGDHVFIEVSQCEPYFIGTISNFKMTKRDQLSVKVTRFYRPEDVPEDSYSLLLQDRKDDITLNHRVLDALQHRELFSSEIPFVHSICNLR
;
A
#
# COMPACT_ATOMS: atom_id res chain seq x y z
N MET A 1 33.37 1.94 1.53
CA MET A 1 32.69 2.52 2.71
C MET A 1 31.25 2.07 2.60
N ILE A 2 30.74 1.42 3.64
CA ILE A 2 29.31 1.12 3.73
C ILE A 2 28.70 2.44 4.18
N ASP A 3 27.97 3.12 3.30
CA ASP A 3 27.15 4.25 3.71
C ASP A 3 26.12 3.67 4.69
N GLU A 4 26.36 3.84 5.99
CA GLU A 4 25.36 3.55 7.00
C GLU A 4 24.14 4.41 6.67
N ASP A 5 22.98 3.77 6.50
CA ASP A 5 21.73 4.49 6.28
C ASP A 5 21.47 5.35 7.52
N GLU A 6 21.82 6.63 7.45
CA GLU A 6 21.68 7.60 8.54
C GLU A 6 20.23 7.77 9.01
N THR A 7 19.26 7.19 8.31
CA THR A 7 17.83 7.17 8.65
C THR A 7 17.38 5.87 9.31
N ALA A 8 18.24 4.84 9.37
CA ALA A 8 17.91 3.55 9.97
C ALA A 8 17.58 3.69 11.46
N GLY A 9 16.41 3.17 11.85
CA GLY A 9 15.94 3.19 13.23
C GLY A 9 15.36 4.53 13.71
N LYS A 10 15.36 5.57 12.87
CA LYS A 10 14.76 6.88 13.20
C LYS A 10 13.29 6.94 12.78
N THR A 11 12.49 7.65 13.57
CA THR A 11 11.12 8.03 13.22
C THR A 11 11.09 9.09 12.12
N PRO A 12 9.98 9.26 11.40
CA PRO A 12 9.84 10.33 10.43
C PRO A 12 10.02 11.73 11.04
N GLU A 13 9.58 11.95 12.28
CA GLU A 13 9.84 13.21 12.98
C GLU A 13 11.32 13.42 13.27
N GLU A 14 12.04 12.41 13.75
CA GLU A 14 13.49 12.51 14.01
C GLU A 14 14.27 12.78 12.71
N CYS A 15 13.92 12.10 11.61
CA CYS A 15 14.52 12.36 10.31
C CYS A 15 14.27 13.80 9.83
N ARG A 16 13.07 14.34 10.08
CA ARG A 16 12.75 15.75 9.81
C ARG A 16 13.56 16.68 10.70
N ASP A 17 13.62 16.41 11.99
CA ASP A 17 14.25 17.28 12.99
C ASP A 17 15.78 17.31 12.85
N CYS A 18 16.37 16.21 12.38
CA CYS A 18 17.77 16.17 11.93
C CYS A 18 18.00 16.84 10.56
N GLY A 19 16.96 17.36 9.91
CA GLY A 19 17.05 17.99 8.59
C GLY A 19 17.30 17.00 7.44
N LEU A 20 17.19 15.69 7.67
CA LEU A 20 17.40 14.66 6.64
C LEU A 20 16.21 14.62 5.66
N TRP A 21 14.99 14.82 6.18
CA TRP A 21 13.75 14.79 5.40
C TRP A 21 13.05 16.15 5.38
N GLU A 22 12.39 16.43 4.26
CA GLU A 22 11.42 17.52 4.06
C GLU A 22 10.01 16.99 4.24
N VAL A 23 9.07 17.88 4.59
CA VAL A 23 7.66 17.54 4.77
C VAL A 23 6.81 18.40 3.85
N ASP A 24 6.18 17.75 2.88
CA ASP A 24 5.23 18.38 1.98
C ASP A 24 3.80 18.19 2.51
N PRO A 25 3.01 19.26 2.71
CA PRO A 25 1.59 19.11 3.02
C PRO A 25 0.84 18.58 1.79
N VAL A 26 0.10 17.49 1.94
CA VAL A 26 -0.68 16.90 0.85
C VAL A 26 -2.16 17.04 1.12
N TYR A 27 -2.89 17.61 0.17
CA TYR A 27 -4.33 17.78 0.24
C TYR A 27 -5.03 16.80 -0.69
N TYR A 28 -6.02 16.08 -0.17
CA TYR A 28 -6.76 15.08 -0.93
C TYR A 28 -8.20 15.00 -0.45
N SER A 29 -9.10 14.53 -1.31
CA SER A 29 -10.51 14.38 -0.96
C SER A 29 -10.89 12.89 -0.94
N LEU A 30 -11.62 12.46 0.08
CA LEU A 30 -12.14 11.09 0.12
C LEU A 30 -13.32 10.94 -0.86
N ASN A 31 -13.39 9.79 -1.52
CA ASN A 31 -14.43 9.51 -2.51
C ASN A 31 -15.82 9.44 -1.83
N GLY A 32 -16.76 10.29 -2.26
CA GLY A 32 -18.17 10.22 -1.88
C GLY A 32 -19.02 11.24 -2.66
N ASN A 33 -20.24 10.86 -3.03
CA ASN A 33 -21.07 11.49 -4.07
C ASN A 33 -21.37 13.00 -3.95
N ASN A 34 -21.17 13.65 -2.79
CA ASN A 34 -21.45 15.07 -2.60
C ASN A 34 -20.16 15.93 -2.58
N LYS A 35 -19.95 16.72 -3.65
CA LYS A 35 -18.80 17.64 -3.83
C LYS A 35 -18.78 18.85 -2.87
N SER A 36 -19.84 19.08 -2.08
CA SER A 36 -20.01 20.27 -1.25
C SER A 36 -19.67 20.08 0.23
N ASP A 37 -19.26 18.88 0.66
CA ASP A 37 -18.97 18.60 2.07
C ASP A 37 -17.49 18.85 2.37
N ALA A 38 -17.21 19.97 3.03
CA ALA A 38 -15.87 20.37 3.46
C ALA A 38 -15.20 19.32 4.38
N SER A 39 -15.96 18.42 5.02
CA SER A 39 -15.42 17.34 5.86
C SER A 39 -14.62 16.30 5.07
N LYS A 40 -14.76 16.26 3.74
CA LYS A 40 -14.05 15.32 2.85
C LYS A 40 -12.66 15.75 2.47
N ASN A 41 -12.33 17.03 2.60
CA ASN A 41 -11.00 17.53 2.32
C ASN A 41 -10.09 17.15 3.49
N LYS A 42 -9.15 16.27 3.20
CA LYS A 42 -8.18 15.74 4.13
C LYS A 42 -6.81 16.34 3.84
N ARG A 43 -6.03 16.46 4.91
CA ARG A 43 -4.66 16.92 4.85
C ARG A 43 -3.78 15.86 5.47
N GLY A 44 -2.79 15.39 4.73
CA GLY A 44 -1.73 14.52 5.19
C GLY A 44 -0.36 15.19 5.07
N LYS A 45 0.68 14.43 5.40
CA LYS A 45 2.08 14.86 5.33
C LYS A 45 2.86 13.83 4.52
N ALA A 46 3.59 14.29 3.51
CA ALA A 46 4.49 13.44 2.75
C ALA A 46 5.93 13.74 3.12
N TYR A 47 6.66 12.72 3.56
CA TYR A 47 8.05 12.86 3.96
C TYR A 47 8.95 12.52 2.78
N LYS A 48 9.85 13.44 2.44
CA LYS A 48 10.72 13.35 1.27
C LYS A 48 12.17 13.47 1.69
N GLY A 49 13.04 12.58 1.21
CA GLY A 49 14.47 12.67 1.47
C GLY A 49 15.08 13.92 0.81
N ARG A 50 15.87 14.71 1.53
CA ARG A 50 16.57 15.86 0.93
C ARG A 50 17.64 15.44 -0.09
N ARG A 51 18.29 14.29 0.18
CA ARG A 51 19.43 13.80 -0.62
C ARG A 51 19.00 13.24 -1.98
N ASP A 52 17.92 12.46 -2.01
CA ASP A 52 17.45 11.74 -3.20
C ASP A 52 16.16 12.31 -3.80
N SER A 53 15.50 13.23 -3.08
CA SER A 53 14.17 13.73 -3.45
C SER A 53 13.09 12.65 -3.57
N GLU A 54 13.27 11.51 -2.92
CA GLU A 54 12.30 10.42 -2.92
C GLU A 54 11.34 10.52 -1.73
N TYR A 55 10.07 10.23 -1.95
CA TYR A 55 9.08 10.14 -0.89
C TYR A 55 9.25 8.83 -0.11
N LYS A 56 9.59 8.95 1.18
CA LYS A 56 9.90 7.82 2.06
C LYS A 56 8.67 7.30 2.80
N CYS A 57 7.73 8.17 3.15
CA CYS A 57 6.47 7.76 3.78
C CYS A 57 5.40 8.84 3.65
N PHE A 58 4.17 8.46 3.94
CA PHE A 58 3.00 9.33 3.94
C PHE A 58 2.19 9.13 5.23
N GLU A 59 1.96 10.21 5.96
CA GLU A 59 1.07 10.24 7.12
C GLU A 59 -0.29 10.79 6.69
N ALA A 60 -1.34 9.99 6.83
CA ALA A 60 -2.71 10.38 6.53
C ALA A 60 -3.32 11.28 7.60
N HIS A 61 -4.48 11.85 7.29
CA HIS A 61 -5.21 12.77 8.17
C HIS A 61 -5.65 12.20 9.53
N ASP A 62 -5.71 10.88 9.66
CA ASP A 62 -6.03 10.13 10.87
C ASP A 62 -4.78 9.70 11.66
N GLY A 63 -3.59 10.10 11.21
CA GLY A 63 -2.32 9.77 11.84
C GLY A 63 -1.75 8.41 11.43
N ILE A 64 -2.39 7.69 10.51
CA ILE A 64 -1.85 6.43 9.98
C ILE A 64 -0.64 6.75 9.10
N LEU A 65 0.49 6.10 9.39
CA LEU A 65 1.72 6.24 8.64
C LEU A 65 1.90 5.07 7.68
N TYR A 66 1.97 5.37 6.39
CA TYR A 66 2.19 4.42 5.31
C TYR A 66 3.62 4.51 4.79
N ARG A 67 4.28 3.36 4.63
CA ARG A 67 5.66 3.20 4.18
C ARG A 67 5.76 2.20 3.04
N PRO A 68 6.77 2.33 2.16
CA PRO A 68 7.15 1.24 1.25
C PRO A 68 7.38 -0.05 2.03
N GLY A 69 6.78 -1.14 1.55
CA GLY A 69 6.76 -2.44 2.22
C GLY A 69 5.48 -2.74 3.00
N ASP A 70 4.66 -1.73 3.33
CA ASP A 70 3.41 -1.96 4.05
C ASP A 70 2.37 -2.65 3.16
N HIS A 71 1.60 -3.57 3.75
CA HIS A 71 0.43 -4.18 3.14
C HIS A 71 -0.81 -3.35 3.45
N VAL A 72 -1.50 -2.90 2.40
CA VAL A 72 -2.61 -1.95 2.51
C VAL A 72 -3.85 -2.42 1.75
N PHE A 73 -5.00 -1.95 2.22
CA PHE A 73 -6.25 -2.04 1.48
C PHE A 73 -6.39 -0.81 0.56
N ILE A 74 -6.74 -1.05 -0.69
CA ILE A 74 -6.98 -0.03 -1.71
C ILE A 74 -8.44 -0.07 -2.10
N GLU A 75 -9.18 0.98 -1.76
CA GLU A 75 -10.58 1.17 -2.12
C GLU A 75 -10.69 2.22 -3.24
N VAL A 76 -10.91 1.75 -4.49
CA VAL A 76 -11.02 2.63 -5.66
C VAL A 76 -12.43 3.14 -5.87
N SER A 77 -13.41 2.27 -5.64
CA SER A 77 -14.83 2.50 -5.87
C SER A 77 -15.64 1.91 -4.73
N GLN A 78 -16.75 2.56 -4.37
CA GLN A 78 -17.71 2.01 -3.40
C GLN A 78 -18.53 0.85 -3.98
N CYS A 79 -18.51 0.70 -5.31
CA CYS A 79 -19.24 -0.35 -6.02
C CYS A 79 -18.35 -1.55 -6.37
N GLU A 80 -17.04 -1.48 -6.11
CA GLU A 80 -16.09 -2.56 -6.39
C GLU A 80 -15.42 -3.02 -5.09
N PRO A 81 -15.07 -4.31 -4.98
CA PRO A 81 -14.30 -4.79 -3.84
C PRO A 81 -12.96 -4.04 -3.69
N TYR A 82 -12.48 -3.92 -2.46
CA TYR A 82 -11.13 -3.43 -2.22
C TYR A 82 -10.09 -4.42 -2.77
N PHE A 83 -8.88 -3.92 -3.01
CA PHE A 83 -7.72 -4.74 -3.33
C PHE A 83 -6.72 -4.71 -2.18
N ILE A 84 -5.95 -5.77 -2.04
CA ILE A 84 -4.84 -5.83 -1.07
C ILE A 84 -3.55 -5.73 -1.88
N GLY A 85 -2.58 -4.97 -1.40
CA GLY A 85 -1.28 -4.90 -2.06
C GLY A 85 -0.19 -4.33 -1.17
N THR A 86 1.04 -4.39 -1.66
CA THR A 86 2.22 -3.88 -0.98
C THR A 86 2.63 -2.54 -1.57
N ILE A 87 2.79 -1.52 -0.74
CA ILE A 87 3.30 -0.22 -1.19
C ILE A 87 4.73 -0.39 -1.70
N SER A 88 4.97 -0.04 -2.95
CA SER A 88 6.32 -0.03 -3.53
C SER A 88 7.01 1.30 -3.32
N ASN A 89 6.33 2.41 -3.61
CA ASN A 89 6.83 3.77 -3.39
C ASN A 89 5.71 4.80 -3.49
N PHE A 90 6.05 6.04 -3.16
CA PHE A 90 5.20 7.21 -3.36
C PHE A 90 5.81 8.12 -4.43
N LYS A 91 4.95 8.78 -5.21
CA LYS A 91 5.38 9.69 -6.27
C LYS A 91 4.42 10.85 -6.43
N MET A 92 4.94 12.06 -6.51
CA MET A 92 4.15 13.23 -6.89
C MET A 92 3.81 13.18 -8.39
N THR A 93 2.54 13.38 -8.72
CA THR A 93 2.07 13.50 -10.11
C THR A 93 2.32 14.89 -10.66
N LYS A 94 2.17 15.09 -11.98
CA LYS A 94 2.34 16.39 -12.65
C LYS A 94 1.34 17.47 -12.19
N ARG A 95 0.33 17.12 -11.39
CA ARG A 95 -0.71 18.03 -10.87
C ARG A 95 -0.57 18.27 -9.37
N ASP A 96 0.63 18.06 -8.81
CA ASP A 96 0.93 18.18 -7.39
C ASP A 96 0.01 17.32 -6.50
N GLN A 97 -0.41 16.15 -7.01
CA GLN A 97 -1.11 15.15 -6.22
C GLN A 97 -0.20 13.97 -5.94
N LEU A 98 -0.12 13.55 -4.68
CA LEU A 98 0.64 12.37 -4.30
C LEU A 98 -0.06 11.10 -4.76
N SER A 99 0.68 10.21 -5.40
CA SER A 99 0.24 8.88 -5.81
C SER A 99 1.05 7.82 -5.09
N VAL A 100 0.43 6.66 -4.88
CA VAL A 100 1.07 5.48 -4.32
C VAL A 100 1.16 4.41 -5.39
N LYS A 101 2.34 3.80 -5.53
CA LYS A 101 2.55 2.63 -6.37
C LYS A 101 2.42 1.39 -5.48
N VAL A 102 1.59 0.44 -5.89
CA VAL A 102 1.27 -0.75 -5.10
C VAL A 102 1.39 -1.99 -5.98
N THR A 103 2.02 -3.05 -5.48
CA THR A 103 1.99 -4.37 -6.10
C THR A 103 0.82 -5.16 -5.54
N ARG A 104 -0.13 -5.55 -6.38
CA ARG A 104 -1.40 -6.16 -5.95
C ARG A 104 -1.20 -7.63 -5.57
N PHE A 105 -1.94 -8.10 -4.56
CA PHE A 105 -2.16 -9.51 -4.32
C PHE A 105 -3.42 -9.99 -5.07
N TYR A 106 -3.34 -11.17 -5.68
CA TYR A 106 -4.51 -11.86 -6.18
C TYR A 106 -5.20 -12.60 -5.05
N ARG A 107 -6.52 -12.50 -5.02
CA ARG A 107 -7.36 -13.41 -4.24
C ARG A 107 -7.63 -14.68 -5.05
N PRO A 108 -8.12 -15.77 -4.45
CA PRO A 108 -8.46 -16.97 -5.19
C PRO A 108 -9.36 -16.71 -6.39
N GLU A 109 -10.33 -15.78 -6.30
CA GLU A 109 -11.20 -15.42 -7.43
C GLU A 109 -10.51 -14.66 -8.56
N ASP A 110 -9.33 -14.08 -8.31
CA ASP A 110 -8.55 -13.36 -9.32
C ASP A 110 -7.59 -14.30 -10.08
N VAL A 111 -7.39 -15.54 -9.61
CA VAL A 111 -6.47 -16.51 -10.22
C VAL A 111 -7.21 -17.37 -11.27
N PRO A 112 -6.65 -17.56 -12.48
CA PRO A 112 -7.23 -18.45 -13.47
C PRO A 112 -7.49 -19.87 -12.92
N GLU A 113 -8.66 -20.44 -13.25
CA GLU A 113 -9.13 -21.73 -12.71
C GLU A 113 -8.11 -22.86 -12.90
N ASP A 114 -7.48 -22.95 -14.07
CA ASP A 114 -6.47 -23.96 -14.35
C ASP A 114 -5.24 -23.83 -13.42
N SER A 115 -4.77 -22.61 -13.20
CA SER A 115 -3.64 -22.34 -12.32
C SER A 115 -3.97 -22.64 -10.86
N TYR A 116 -5.19 -22.28 -10.43
CA TYR A 116 -5.64 -22.56 -9.07
C TYR A 116 -5.85 -24.07 -8.83
N SER A 117 -6.37 -24.79 -9.83
CA SER A 117 -6.57 -26.25 -9.76
C SER A 117 -5.27 -27.02 -9.57
N LEU A 118 -4.18 -26.60 -10.25
CA LEU A 118 -2.86 -27.19 -10.05
C LEU A 118 -2.36 -27.02 -8.61
N LEU A 119 -2.53 -25.82 -8.03
CA LEU A 119 -2.15 -25.56 -6.63
C LEU A 119 -2.95 -26.43 -5.65
N LEU A 120 -4.23 -26.65 -5.91
CA LEU A 120 -5.06 -27.53 -5.08
C LEU A 120 -4.63 -29.00 -5.18
N GLN A 121 -4.23 -29.44 -6.38
CA GLN A 121 -3.73 -30.79 -6.58
C GLN A 121 -2.41 -31.00 -5.83
N ASP A 122 -1.44 -30.09 -5.98
CA ASP A 122 -0.16 -30.18 -5.28
C ASP A 122 -0.35 -30.24 -3.75
N ARG A 123 -1.28 -29.45 -3.21
CA ARG A 123 -1.62 -29.50 -1.78
C ARG A 123 -2.22 -30.83 -1.36
N LYS A 124 -3.09 -31.41 -2.19
CA LYS A 124 -3.76 -32.68 -1.89
C LYS A 124 -2.77 -33.85 -1.88
N ASP A 125 -1.76 -33.78 -2.74
CA ASP A 125 -0.73 -34.81 -2.87
C ASP A 125 0.34 -34.71 -1.76
N ASP A 126 0.49 -33.54 -1.12
CA ASP A 126 1.40 -33.34 0.01
C ASP A 126 0.79 -33.76 1.36
N ILE A 127 1.14 -34.97 1.77
CA ILE A 127 0.71 -35.60 3.04
C ILE A 127 1.28 -34.93 4.31
N THR A 128 2.24 -34.01 4.18
CA THR A 128 2.85 -33.32 5.32
C THR A 128 2.04 -32.11 5.76
N LEU A 129 1.12 -31.65 4.93
CA LEU A 129 0.31 -30.47 5.19
C LEU A 129 -0.87 -30.76 6.12
N ASN A 130 -1.20 -29.78 6.96
CA ASN A 130 -2.41 -29.84 7.76
C ASN A 130 -3.61 -29.35 6.94
N HIS A 131 -4.29 -30.26 6.25
CA HIS A 131 -5.41 -29.91 5.38
C HIS A 131 -6.56 -29.21 6.11
N ARG A 132 -6.79 -29.48 7.40
CA ARG A 132 -7.81 -28.74 8.18
C ARG A 132 -7.50 -27.26 8.29
N VAL A 133 -6.22 -26.91 8.42
CA VAL A 133 -5.77 -25.52 8.48
C VAL A 133 -5.87 -24.88 7.11
N LEU A 134 -5.47 -25.60 6.05
CA LEU A 134 -5.57 -25.09 4.68
C LEU A 134 -7.02 -24.77 4.29
N ASP A 135 -7.97 -25.67 4.56
CA ASP A 135 -9.39 -25.46 4.27
C ASP A 135 -9.93 -24.24 5.03
N ALA A 136 -9.52 -24.05 6.28
CA ALA A 136 -9.91 -22.89 7.08
C ALA A 136 -9.32 -21.56 6.56
N LEU A 137 -8.18 -21.61 5.87
CA LEU A 137 -7.46 -20.43 5.37
C LEU A 137 -7.74 -20.14 3.89
N GLN A 138 -8.41 -21.03 3.16
CA GLN A 138 -8.60 -20.92 1.70
C GLN A 138 -9.15 -19.56 1.26
N HIS A 139 -10.14 -19.02 1.98
CA HIS A 139 -10.78 -17.72 1.67
C HIS A 139 -9.96 -16.50 2.11
N ARG A 140 -8.84 -16.70 2.80
CA ARG A 140 -7.92 -15.66 3.28
C ARG A 140 -6.58 -15.71 2.56
N GLU A 141 -6.45 -16.60 1.59
CA GLU A 141 -5.24 -16.78 0.82
C GLU A 141 -5.02 -15.59 -0.12
N LEU A 142 -3.75 -15.20 -0.26
CA LEU A 142 -3.32 -14.14 -1.15
C LEU A 142 -2.11 -14.62 -1.93
N PHE A 143 -2.11 -14.35 -3.24
CA PHE A 143 -1.03 -14.71 -4.13
C PHE A 143 -0.30 -13.45 -4.57
N SER A 144 1.02 -13.44 -4.45
CA SER A 144 1.84 -12.31 -4.93
C SER A 144 1.70 -12.18 -6.44
N SER A 145 1.44 -10.96 -6.91
CA SER A 145 1.67 -10.61 -8.32
C SER A 145 2.95 -9.79 -8.45
N GLU A 146 3.47 -9.67 -9.66
CA GLU A 146 4.57 -8.74 -9.99
C GLU A 146 4.06 -7.47 -10.67
N ILE A 147 2.73 -7.29 -10.77
CA ILE A 147 2.12 -6.20 -11.54
C ILE A 147 1.90 -4.98 -10.63
N PRO A 148 2.60 -3.86 -10.87
CA PRO A 148 2.38 -2.66 -10.11
C PRO A 148 1.21 -1.84 -10.66
N PHE A 149 0.43 -1.27 -9.76
CA PHE A 149 -0.63 -0.31 -10.04
C PHE A 149 -0.31 1.02 -9.37
N VAL A 150 -0.83 2.12 -9.92
CA VAL A 150 -0.69 3.45 -9.35
C VAL A 150 -2.07 3.95 -8.95
N HIS A 151 -2.22 4.29 -7.68
CA HIS A 151 -3.47 4.80 -7.12
C HIS A 151 -3.26 6.16 -6.47
N SER A 152 -4.35 6.93 -6.34
CA SER A 152 -4.36 8.12 -5.49
C SER A 152 -4.24 7.71 -4.03
N ILE A 153 -3.55 8.50 -3.22
CA ILE A 153 -3.47 8.28 -1.77
C ILE A 153 -4.84 8.33 -1.07
N CYS A 154 -5.88 8.92 -1.69
CA CYS A 154 -7.23 8.93 -1.13
C CYS A 154 -7.90 7.55 -1.10
N ASN A 155 -7.34 6.59 -1.84
CA ASN A 155 -7.83 5.21 -1.91
C ASN A 155 -7.22 4.31 -0.81
N LEU A 156 -6.24 4.81 -0.04
CA LEU A 156 -5.65 4.09 1.08
C LEU A 156 -6.65 3.99 2.24
N ARG A 157 -6.63 2.84 2.91
CA ARG A 157 -7.39 2.51 4.12
C ARG A 157 -6.48 1.83 5.13
#